data_AF-A0A960FA59-F1
#
_entry.id   AF-A0A960FA59-F1
#
_cell.length_a   1.000
_cell.length_b   1.000
_cell.length_c   1.000
_cell.angle_alpha   90.00
_cell.angle_beta   90.00
_cell.angle_gamma   90.00
#
_symmetry.space_group_name_H-M   'P 1'
#
loop_
_entity.id
_entity.type
_entity.pdbx_description
1 polymer ?
#
loop_
_entity_poly.entity_id
_entity_poly.type
_entity_poly.pdbx_seq_one_letter_code
_entity_poly.pdbx_strand_id
1 'polypeptide(L)'
;MARPGWHIHRPDWRRHPAVRAGEQLTLGERAADRLRNIMGSWGFVLGSLLFLAGWMLGNRNVGFDKYPFILLNLVLSCLAAMQGAVLLIAAKREDQISSELARHDFETNVRAEQLVTDIHRMTSELHDRAFGTDGDLRSGPATSE
;
A
#
# COMPACT_ATOMS: atom_id res chain seq x y z
N MET A 1 -25.36 -30.64 -4.06
CA MET A 1 -24.16 -30.12 -4.75
C MET A 1 -23.77 -28.79 -4.10
N ALA A 2 -22.77 -28.80 -3.22
CA ALA A 2 -22.25 -27.59 -2.58
C ALA A 2 -21.06 -27.06 -3.39
N ARG A 3 -21.05 -25.76 -3.72
CA ARG A 3 -19.97 -25.13 -4.48
C ARG A 3 -18.75 -24.94 -3.55
N PRO A 4 -17.52 -25.26 -4.00
CA PRO A 4 -16.34 -25.02 -3.18
C PRO A 4 -16.16 -23.52 -2.96
N GLY A 5 -16.11 -23.10 -1.70
CA GLY A 5 -15.91 -21.71 -1.31
C GLY A 5 -14.45 -21.31 -1.52
N TRP A 6 -14.20 -20.40 -2.45
CA TRP A 6 -12.91 -19.74 -2.58
C TRP A 6 -12.69 -18.85 -1.35
N HIS A 7 -11.86 -19.30 -0.42
CA HIS A 7 -11.37 -18.47 0.67
C HIS A 7 -10.37 -17.47 0.09
N ILE A 8 -10.84 -16.27 -0.27
CA ILE A 8 -9.98 -15.16 -0.66
C ILE A 8 -9.21 -14.75 0.59
N HIS A 9 -7.97 -15.23 0.70
CA HIS A 9 -7.03 -14.73 1.70
C HIS A 9 -6.84 -13.24 1.40
N ARG A 10 -7.37 -12.37 2.26
CA ARG A 10 -7.12 -10.93 2.18
C ARG A 10 -5.69 -10.73 2.65
N PRO A 11 -4.72 -10.42 1.77
CA PRO A 11 -3.35 -10.23 2.21
C PRO A 11 -3.33 -9.08 3.21
N ASP A 12 -2.80 -9.33 4.41
CA ASP A 12 -2.55 -8.28 5.39
C ASP A 12 -1.31 -7.49 4.93
N TRP A 13 -1.54 -6.45 4.13
CA TRP A 13 -0.49 -5.57 3.60
C TRP A 13 0.43 -5.00 4.68
N ARG A 14 -0.01 -4.93 5.94
CA ARG A 14 0.80 -4.45 7.06
C ARG A 14 1.91 -5.42 7.46
N ARG A 15 1.83 -6.69 7.04
CA ARG A 15 2.81 -7.75 7.32
C ARG A 15 3.54 -8.23 6.06
N HIS A 16 3.44 -7.49 4.95
CA HIS A 16 4.06 -7.90 3.71
C HIS A 16 5.59 -7.94 3.86
N PRO A 17 6.27 -9.06 3.54
CA PRO A 17 7.71 -9.23 3.80
C PRO A 17 8.59 -8.24 3.02
N ALA A 18 8.04 -7.61 1.96
CA ALA A 18 8.74 -6.59 1.19
C ALA A 18 8.75 -5.19 1.87
N VAL A 19 7.98 -4.98 2.94
CA VAL A 19 7.85 -3.66 3.58
C VAL A 19 8.49 -3.68 4.96
N ARG A 20 9.40 -2.74 5.24
CA ARG A 20 10.00 -2.57 6.57
C ARG A 20 8.92 -2.12 7.57
N ALA A 21 8.58 -2.99 8.51
CA ALA A 21 7.58 -2.74 9.54
C ALA A 21 8.18 -2.89 10.95
N GLY A 22 7.80 -2.00 11.88
CA GLY A 22 8.15 -2.12 13.30
C GLY A 22 9.49 -1.49 13.68
N GLU A 23 10.44 -2.31 14.15
CA GLU A 23 11.71 -1.89 14.77
C GLU A 23 12.72 -1.22 13.83
N GLN A 24 12.46 -1.22 12.52
CA GLN A 24 13.31 -0.59 11.52
C GLN A 24 12.97 0.88 11.24
N LEU A 25 11.88 1.39 11.82
CA LEU A 25 11.51 2.80 11.71
C LEU A 25 12.29 3.64 12.73
N THR A 26 12.83 4.76 12.26
CA THR A 26 13.44 5.77 13.12
C THR A 26 12.40 6.36 14.09
N LEU A 27 12.84 6.87 15.24
CA LEU A 27 11.95 7.49 16.24
C LEU A 27 11.10 8.63 15.63
N GLY A 28 11.64 9.34 14.63
CA GLY A 28 10.95 10.41 13.91
C GLY A 28 9.77 9.89 13.07
N GLU A 29 9.92 8.75 12.41
CA GLU A 29 8.85 8.16 11.60
C GLU A 29 7.72 7.61 12.48
N ARG A 30 8.05 7.02 13.64
CA ARG A 30 7.03 6.61 14.63
C ARG A 30 6.26 7.81 15.19
N ALA A 31 6.95 8.91 15.45
CA ALA A 31 6.31 10.15 15.90
C ALA A 31 5.41 10.75 14.81
N ALA A 32 5.89 10.80 13.56
CA ALA A 32 5.12 11.29 12.41
C ALA A 32 3.86 10.45 12.14
N ASP A 33 3.96 9.11 12.19
CA ASP A 33 2.79 8.24 12.02
C ASP A 33 1.77 8.40 13.16
N ARG A 34 2.23 8.62 14.40
CA ARG A 34 1.34 8.87 15.53
C ARG A 34 0.66 10.24 15.43
N LEU A 35 1.40 11.28 15.06
CA LEU A 35 0.87 12.62 14.79
C LEU A 35 -0.13 12.60 13.63
N ARG A 36 0.18 11.90 12.54
CA ARG A 36 -0.72 11.71 11.39
C ARG A 36 -2.04 11.08 11.82
N ASN A 37 -1.99 10.00 12.59
CA ASN A 37 -3.21 9.31 13.05
C ASN A 37 -4.05 10.18 14.00
N ILE A 38 -3.42 11.04 14.80
CA ILE A 38 -4.13 11.98 15.70
C ILE A 38 -4.73 13.15 14.90
N MET A 39 -3.96 13.76 13.99
CA MET A 39 -4.41 14.89 13.17
C MET A 39 -5.45 14.50 12.11
N GLY A 40 -5.43 13.25 11.62
CA GLY A 40 -6.41 12.73 10.67
C GLY A 40 -7.75 12.30 11.28
N SER A 41 -7.89 12.37 12.61
CA SER A 41 -9.13 11.99 13.29
C SER A 41 -10.19 13.09 13.18
N TRP A 42 -11.41 12.70 12.83
CA TRP A 42 -12.58 13.60 12.79
C TRP A 42 -12.84 14.30 14.13
N GLY A 43 -12.50 13.67 15.25
CA GLY A 43 -12.63 14.27 16.58
C GLY A 43 -11.66 15.43 16.83
N PHE A 44 -10.45 15.39 16.24
CA PHE A 44 -9.45 16.44 16.38
C PHE A 44 -9.87 17.73 15.63
N VAL A 45 -10.49 17.57 14.45
CA VAL A 45 -11.02 18.68 13.66
C VAL A 45 -12.11 19.42 14.43
N LEU A 46 -13.06 18.68 15.02
CA LEU A 46 -14.14 19.30 15.81
C LEU A 46 -13.62 19.93 17.11
N GLY A 47 -12.67 19.28 17.80
CA GLY A 47 -12.04 19.82 19.00
C GLY A 47 -11.27 21.12 18.75
N SER A 48 -10.53 21.21 17.64
CA SER A 48 -9.80 22.43 17.27
C SER A 48 -10.74 23.57 16.88
N LEU A 49 -11.87 23.28 16.21
CA LEU A 49 -12.92 24.27 15.94
C LEU A 49 -13.57 24.81 17.22
N LEU A 50 -13.89 23.93 18.18
CA LEU A 50 -14.45 24.32 19.47
C LEU A 50 -13.46 25.12 20.31
N PHE A 51 -12.19 24.71 20.33
CA PHE A 51 -11.12 25.47 20.98
C PHE A 51 -11.00 26.87 20.38
N LEU A 52 -11.02 26.98 19.04
CA LEU A 52 -10.95 28.26 18.35
C LEU A 52 -12.16 29.16 18.66
N ALA A 53 -13.37 28.61 18.63
CA ALA A 53 -14.59 29.31 19.00
C ALA A 53 -14.57 29.76 20.48
N GLY A 54 -14.10 28.90 21.38
CA GLY A 54 -13.94 29.21 22.80
C GLY A 54 -12.88 30.29 23.04
N TRP A 55 -11.78 30.26 22.29
CA TRP A 55 -10.72 31.27 22.35
C TRP A 55 -11.22 32.64 21.89
N MET A 56 -11.97 32.69 20.77
CA MET A 56 -12.60 33.93 20.30
C MET A 56 -13.60 34.49 21.33
N LEU A 57 -14.36 33.63 22.00
CA LEU A 57 -15.32 34.04 23.04
C LEU A 57 -14.63 34.56 24.31
N GLY A 58 -13.61 33.86 24.80
CA GLY A 58 -12.89 34.20 26.03
C GLY A 58 -12.04 35.46 25.88
N ASN A 59 -11.42 35.65 24.72
CA ASN A 59 -10.56 36.81 24.45
C ASN A 59 -11.36 38.13 24.29
N ARG A 60 -12.69 38.05 24.14
CA ARG A 60 -13.59 39.21 24.10
C ARG A 60 -13.61 40.02 25.41
N ASN A 61 -13.30 39.39 26.55
CA ASN A 61 -13.40 40.01 27.87
C ASN A 61 -12.07 40.49 28.48
N VAL A 62 -10.92 39.98 27.99
CA VAL A 62 -9.60 40.20 28.64
C VAL A 62 -8.67 41.09 27.81
N GLY A 63 -8.99 41.32 26.53
CA GLY A 63 -8.23 42.25 25.66
C GLY A 63 -6.80 41.78 25.31
N PHE A 64 -6.50 40.50 25.52
CA PHE A 64 -5.17 39.91 25.38
C PHE A 64 -4.73 39.80 23.91
N ASP A 65 -5.67 39.67 22.97
CA ASP A 65 -5.41 39.66 21.51
C ASP A 65 -6.49 40.49 20.77
N LYS A 66 -6.30 41.82 20.66
CA LYS A 66 -7.23 42.71 19.94
C LYS A 66 -7.24 42.42 18.44
N TYR A 67 -8.38 42.65 17.80
CA TYR A 67 -8.51 42.54 16.34
C TYR A 67 -7.42 43.37 15.64
N PRO A 68 -6.58 42.82 14.74
CA PRO A 68 -6.64 41.51 14.09
C PRO A 68 -5.75 40.48 14.81
N PHE A 69 -6.35 39.45 15.41
CA PHE A 69 -5.72 38.46 16.30
C PHE A 69 -4.32 37.97 15.86
N ILE A 70 -3.26 38.68 16.24
CA ILE A 70 -1.92 38.52 15.63
C ILE A 70 -1.25 37.26 16.16
N LEU A 71 -1.46 36.94 17.44
CA LEU A 71 -0.87 35.79 18.11
C LEU A 71 -1.54 34.50 17.64
N LEU A 72 -2.87 34.52 17.53
CA LEU A 72 -3.62 33.39 17.01
C LEU A 72 -3.24 33.08 15.56
N ASN A 73 -3.11 34.10 14.72
CA ASN A 73 -2.73 33.91 13.32
C ASN A 73 -1.28 33.39 13.18
N LEU A 74 -0.37 33.85 14.04
CA LEU A 74 1.02 33.36 14.09
C LEU A 74 1.08 31.88 14.51
N VAL A 75 0.34 31.51 15.57
CA VAL A 75 0.29 30.12 16.06
C VAL A 75 -0.33 29.21 15.00
N LEU A 76 -1.45 29.61 14.38
CA LEU A 76 -2.08 28.84 13.31
C LEU A 76 -1.17 28.67 12.09
N SER A 77 -0.44 29.71 11.71
CA SER A 77 0.52 29.64 10.59
C SER A 77 1.67 28.67 10.89
N CYS A 78 2.19 28.71 12.13
CA CYS A 78 3.23 27.78 12.57
C CYS A 78 2.71 26.33 12.61
N LEU A 79 1.49 26.12 13.12
CA LEU A 79 0.84 24.81 13.11
C LEU A 79 0.62 24.29 11.68
N ALA A 80 0.18 25.13 10.76
CA ALA A 80 0.00 24.77 9.36
C ALA A 80 1.33 24.40 8.67
N ALA A 81 2.40 25.15 8.93
CA ALA A 81 3.73 24.83 8.42
C ALA A 81 4.23 23.48 8.95
N MET A 82 4.05 23.22 10.25
CA MET A 82 4.38 21.93 10.87
C MET A 82 3.54 20.79 10.29
N GLN A 83 2.24 21.01 10.08
CA GLN A 83 1.33 20.06 9.44
C GLN A 83 1.82 19.69 8.03
N GLY A 84 2.20 20.68 7.22
CA GLY A 84 2.75 20.47 5.88
C GLY A 84 4.05 19.64 5.89
N ALA A 85 4.94 19.89 6.85
CA ALA A 85 6.18 19.12 6.99
C ALA A 85 5.91 17.66 7.38
N VAL A 86 5.00 17.41 8.33
CA VAL A 86 4.61 16.04 8.73
C VAL A 86 3.94 15.30 7.57
N LEU A 87 3.07 15.99 6.80
CA LEU A 87 2.45 15.42 5.61
C LEU A 87 3.50 15.03 4.56
N LEU A 88 4.52 15.87 4.33
CA LEU A 88 5.60 15.58 3.38
C LEU A 88 6.45 14.38 3.83
N ILE A 89 6.74 14.25 5.12
CA ILE A 89 7.45 13.09 5.67
C ILE A 89 6.62 11.82 5.48
N ALA A 90 5.31 11.87 5.77
CA ALA A 90 4.41 10.75 5.58
C ALA A 90 4.33 10.34 4.10
N ALA A 91 4.22 11.32 3.19
CA ALA A 91 4.18 11.08 1.75
C ALA A 91 5.49 10.46 1.23
N LYS A 92 6.66 10.95 1.67
CA LYS A 92 7.96 10.38 1.31
C LYS A 92 8.07 8.91 1.73
N ARG A 93 7.52 8.56 2.89
CA ARG A 93 7.50 7.18 3.38
C ARG A 93 6.56 6.28 2.57
N GLU A 94 5.36 6.77 2.23
CA GLU A 94 4.41 6.01 1.41
C GLU A 94 4.95 5.75 -0.01
N ASP A 95 5.66 6.72 -0.60
CA ASP A 95 6.30 6.57 -1.91
C ASP A 95 7.41 5.50 -1.90
N GLN A 96 8.25 5.50 -0.87
CA GLN A 96 9.29 4.47 -0.69
C GLN A 96 8.70 3.07 -0.58
N ILE A 97 7.64 2.90 0.23
CA ILE A 97 6.95 1.62 0.39
C ILE A 97 6.31 1.17 -0.93
N SER A 98 5.66 2.08 -1.64
CA SER A 98 5.05 1.82 -2.95
C SER A 98 6.07 1.33 -3.97
N SER A 99 7.25 1.95 -3.99
CA SER A 99 8.37 1.57 -4.88
C SER A 99 8.93 0.18 -4.54
N GLU A 100 9.15 -0.12 -3.25
CA GLU A 100 9.62 -1.44 -2.81
C GLU A 100 8.58 -2.55 -3.14
N LEU A 101 7.29 -2.27 -2.95
CA LEU A 101 6.21 -3.19 -3.31
C LEU A 101 6.14 -3.43 -4.82
N ALA A 102 6.18 -2.37 -5.63
CA ALA A 102 6.14 -2.48 -7.09
C ALA A 102 7.29 -3.34 -7.63
N ARG A 103 8.49 -3.22 -7.03
CA ARG A 103 9.64 -4.04 -7.40
C ARG A 103 9.43 -5.51 -7.03
N HIS A 104 8.92 -5.80 -5.83
CA HIS A 104 8.66 -7.17 -5.40
C HIS A 104 7.56 -7.85 -6.24
N ASP A 105 6.51 -7.10 -6.58
CA ASP A 105 5.43 -7.59 -7.44
C ASP A 105 5.94 -7.87 -8.85
N PHE A 106 6.81 -7.01 -9.39
CA PHE A 106 7.46 -7.25 -10.68
C PHE A 106 8.29 -8.53 -10.68
N GLU A 107 9.15 -8.73 -9.67
CA GLU A 107 9.96 -9.95 -9.56
C GLU A 107 9.10 -11.21 -9.42
N THR A 108 8.01 -11.14 -8.65
CA THR A 108 7.06 -12.25 -8.49
C THR A 108 6.35 -12.56 -9.80
N ASN A 109 5.93 -11.53 -10.54
CA ASN A 109 5.27 -11.70 -11.83
C ASN A 109 6.19 -12.36 -12.87
N VAL A 110 7.45 -11.93 -12.96
CA VAL A 110 8.44 -12.55 -13.87
C VAL A 110 8.66 -14.03 -13.53
N ARG A 111 8.75 -14.38 -12.24
CA ARG A 111 8.86 -15.78 -11.82
C ARG A 111 7.60 -16.59 -12.17
N ALA A 112 6.43 -15.99 -12.01
CA ALA A 112 5.17 -16.63 -12.40
C ALA A 112 5.11 -16.89 -13.92
N GLU A 113 5.53 -15.92 -14.75
CA GLU A 113 5.63 -16.09 -16.20
C GLU A 113 6.59 -17.22 -16.60
N GLN A 114 7.74 -17.32 -15.93
CA GLN A 114 8.69 -18.42 -16.14
C GLN A 114 8.05 -19.77 -15.81
N LEU A 115 7.41 -19.89 -14.64
CA LEU A 115 6.73 -21.12 -14.22
C LEU A 115 5.62 -21.53 -15.19
N VAL A 116 4.83 -20.57 -15.68
CA VAL A 116 3.79 -20.83 -16.70
C VAL A 116 4.41 -21.32 -18.00
N THR A 117 5.50 -20.70 -18.43
CA THR A 117 6.23 -21.11 -19.65
C THR A 117 6.79 -22.52 -19.51
N ASP A 118 7.37 -22.85 -18.37
CA ASP A 118 7.90 -24.19 -18.09
C ASP A 118 6.80 -25.25 -18.07
N ILE A 119 5.66 -24.96 -17.41
CA ILE A 119 4.50 -25.84 -17.40
C ILE A 119 3.96 -26.03 -18.83
N HIS A 120 3.86 -24.96 -19.62
CA HIS A 120 3.41 -25.05 -21.00
C HIS A 120 4.35 -25.94 -21.81
N ARG A 121 5.67 -25.77 -21.66
CA ARG A 121 6.66 -26.60 -22.33
C ARG A 121 6.53 -28.06 -21.94
N MET A 122 6.47 -28.38 -20.65
CA MET A 122 6.27 -29.76 -20.18
C MET A 122 4.97 -30.35 -20.71
N THR A 123 3.89 -29.56 -20.78
CA THR A 123 2.60 -30.00 -21.32
C THR A 123 2.69 -30.28 -22.81
N SER A 124 3.36 -29.42 -23.59
CA SER A 124 3.60 -29.65 -25.02
C SER A 124 4.48 -30.89 -25.26
N GLU A 125 5.54 -31.09 -24.48
CA GLU A 125 6.40 -32.28 -24.55
C GLU A 125 5.61 -33.56 -24.22
N LEU A 126 4.75 -33.54 -23.19
CA LEU A 126 3.88 -34.67 -22.85
C LEU A 126 2.86 -34.95 -23.95
N HIS A 127 2.26 -33.92 -24.53
CA HIS A 127 1.33 -34.06 -25.65
C HIS A 127 2.03 -34.70 -26.86
N ASP A 128 3.22 -34.21 -27.22
CA ASP A 128 3.98 -34.74 -28.35
C ASP A 128 4.43 -36.20 -28.12
N ARG A 129 4.85 -36.56 -26.89
CA ARG A 129 5.17 -37.97 -26.58
C ARG A 129 3.96 -38.88 -26.63
N ALA A 130 2.82 -38.44 -26.09
CA ALA A 130 1.61 -39.25 -26.01
C ALA A 130 0.90 -39.43 -27.36
N PHE A 131 0.97 -38.43 -28.24
CA PHE A 131 0.25 -38.44 -29.53
C PHE A 131 1.17 -38.55 -30.75
N GLY A 132 2.45 -38.20 -30.64
CA GLY A 132 3.44 -38.30 -31.72
C GLY A 132 3.93 -39.72 -31.97
N THR A 133 3.96 -40.60 -30.95
CA THR A 133 4.30 -42.02 -31.14
C THR A 133 3.17 -42.86 -31.76
N ASP A 134 1.93 -42.39 -31.67
CA ASP A 134 0.75 -43.10 -32.24
C ASP A 134 0.61 -42.85 -33.76
N GLY A 135 1.24 -41.79 -34.27
CA GLY A 135 1.33 -41.49 -35.70
C GLY A 135 2.32 -42.37 -36.47
N ASP A 136 3.47 -42.68 -35.86
CA ASP A 136 4.55 -43.47 -36.49
C ASP A 136 4.22 -44.97 -36.59
N LEU A 137 3.38 -45.48 -35.68
CA LEU A 137 2.89 -46.87 -35.71
C LEU A 137 1.79 -47.12 -36.77
N ARG A 138 1.18 -46.07 -37.35
CA ARG A 138 0.23 -46.20 -38.46
C ARG A 138 0.88 -46.14 -39.84
N SER A 139 2.15 -45.75 -39.93
CA SER A 139 2.98 -45.77 -41.16
C SER A 139 3.87 -47.02 -41.23
N GLY A 140 3.35 -48.20 -40.85
CA GLY A 140 3.96 -49.47 -41.26
C GLY A 140 4.04 -49.54 -42.80
N PRO A 141 5.08 -50.17 -43.37
CA PRO A 141 5.29 -50.19 -44.81
C PRO A 141 4.02 -50.72 -45.47
N ALA A 142 3.40 -49.89 -46.31
CA ALA A 142 2.32 -50.34 -47.19
C ALA A 142 2.86 -51.56 -47.93
N THR A 143 2.30 -52.73 -47.61
CA THR A 143 2.60 -53.99 -48.25
C THR A 143 2.38 -53.81 -49.73
N SER A 144 3.50 -53.72 -50.46
CA SER A 144 3.54 -53.84 -51.91
C SER A 144 3.22 -55.29 -52.25
N GLU A 145 1.96 -55.55 -52.60
CA GLU A 145 1.54 -56.71 -53.40
C GLU A 145 0.96 -56.22 -54.73
#